data_AF-A0A5P8E4I8-F1
#
_entry.id   AF-A0A5P8E4I8-F1
#
_cell.length_a   1.000
_cell.length_b   1.000
_cell.length_c   1.000
_cell.angle_alpha   90.00
_cell.angle_beta   90.00
_cell.angle_gamma   90.00
#
_symmetry.space_group_name_H-M   'P 1'
#
loop_
_entity.id
_entity.type
_entity.pdbx_description
1 polymer ?
#
loop_
_entity_poly.entity_id
_entity_poly.type
_entity_poly.pdbx_seq_one_letter_code
_entity_poly.pdbx_strand_id
1 'polypeptide(L)'
;MKRILFLLISLLALSVYANDGVFTTNGSQLVPIEETDIQLKKEVLTISLLDNGKAEIDVQYTLYNPGQAKTLCVGFESETGYNIDVRYDGVNPSISKFNVVMNGKKLPYKNAMTKRYSVNKGEGLHIERVNSKMVPKDEEDYLFLSDYSYTYYFDATFVPGTNTIHHTYIYDMSYSVCASYELAYSLTPAKRWAGGSIGDFTLIIKAENTVKHFLMDEAAFSGAPRMTVTSGMGKYRGNTFVTPPDNDDPESGSSFTEICIRNGAIEYHSANFKPEDELFLVCDPCKVSYDEKFEMKDNLGYFYDPRVYSIDYMSTIEEDEKPAIYKDVMRNLPFAARGYVFKRQDLRNYFSKQWWYMPDPNYKADVKSLTKQERERIEAYK
;
A
#
# COMPACT_ATOMS: atom_id res chain seq x y z
N MET A 1 -16.50 49.15 -2.33
CA MET A 1 -15.32 48.29 -2.56
C MET A 1 -15.05 47.31 -1.42
N LYS A 2 -14.82 47.74 -0.16
CA LYS A 2 -14.53 46.81 0.97
C LYS A 2 -15.61 45.75 1.24
N ARG A 3 -16.91 46.11 1.14
CA ARG A 3 -18.03 45.15 1.33
C ARG A 3 -18.16 44.14 0.17
N ILE A 4 -17.81 44.54 -1.05
CA ILE A 4 -17.82 43.67 -2.24
C ILE A 4 -16.63 42.69 -2.18
N LEU A 5 -15.46 43.16 -1.73
CA LEU A 5 -14.27 42.33 -1.54
C LEU A 5 -14.50 41.28 -0.43
N PHE A 6 -15.17 41.65 0.66
CA PHE A 6 -15.53 40.72 1.73
C PHE A 6 -16.49 39.64 1.23
N LEU A 7 -17.55 40.01 0.48
CA LEU A 7 -18.47 39.06 -0.14
C LEU A 7 -17.78 38.12 -1.15
N LEU A 8 -16.82 38.63 -1.94
CA LEU A 8 -16.01 37.81 -2.85
C LEU A 8 -15.12 36.81 -2.09
N ILE A 9 -14.52 37.21 -0.97
CA ILE A 9 -13.73 36.32 -0.10
C ILE A 9 -14.63 35.28 0.58
N SER A 10 -15.84 35.66 1.02
CA SER A 10 -16.83 34.74 1.60
C SER A 10 -17.35 33.73 0.58
N LEU A 11 -17.55 34.13 -0.68
CA LEU A 11 -17.97 33.25 -1.77
C LEU A 11 -16.84 32.30 -2.22
N LEU A 12 -15.58 32.72 -2.14
CA LEU A 12 -14.40 31.86 -2.39
C LEU A 12 -14.17 30.83 -1.27
N ALA A 13 -14.59 31.12 -0.04
CA ALA A 13 -14.49 30.18 1.10
C ALA A 13 -15.50 29.01 1.01
N LEU A 14 -16.54 29.12 0.20
CA LEU A 14 -17.56 28.08 0.02
C LEU A 14 -17.15 26.96 -0.95
N SER A 15 -15.91 26.98 -1.47
CA SER A 15 -15.40 26.00 -2.43
C SER A 15 -14.20 25.21 -1.93
N VAL A 16 -13.84 25.34 -0.65
CA VAL A 16 -12.75 24.56 -0.06
C VAL A 16 -13.33 23.26 0.48
N TYR A 17 -13.30 22.21 -0.35
CA TYR A 17 -13.42 20.85 0.15
C TYR A 17 -12.12 20.53 0.88
N ALA A 18 -12.19 20.31 2.19
CA ALA A 18 -11.10 19.67 2.93
C ALA A 18 -11.08 18.19 2.51
N ASN A 19 -10.04 17.76 1.81
CA ASN A 19 -9.83 16.35 1.48
C ASN A 19 -8.72 15.79 2.37
N ASP A 20 -9.11 15.23 3.51
CA ASP A 20 -8.16 14.67 4.47
C ASP A 20 -7.46 13.41 3.91
N GLY A 21 -8.04 12.78 2.89
CA GLY A 21 -7.38 11.77 2.08
C GLY A 21 -8.15 11.34 0.84
N VAL A 22 -7.51 10.51 0.04
CA VAL A 22 -8.01 9.95 -1.20
C VAL A 22 -7.76 8.44 -1.16
N PHE A 23 -8.84 7.68 -1.05
CA PHE A 23 -8.81 6.25 -1.32
C PHE A 23 -9.02 6.01 -2.82
N THR A 24 -8.04 5.41 -3.48
CA THR A 24 -8.04 5.20 -4.92
C THR A 24 -8.64 3.84 -5.30
N THR A 25 -8.13 2.76 -4.71
CA THR A 25 -8.55 1.35 -4.86
C THR A 25 -7.64 0.42 -4.01
N ASN A 26 -7.75 -0.89 -4.18
CA ASN A 26 -6.86 -1.94 -3.68
C ASN A 26 -6.35 -2.86 -4.81
N GLY A 27 -5.23 -3.53 -4.56
CA GLY A 27 -4.87 -4.75 -5.28
C GLY A 27 -5.65 -5.96 -4.75
N SER A 28 -5.62 -7.08 -5.50
CA SER A 28 -6.34 -8.28 -5.09
C SER A 28 -5.82 -9.54 -5.76
N GLN A 29 -6.18 -10.67 -5.17
CA GLN A 29 -6.01 -12.02 -5.71
C GLN A 29 -6.79 -12.23 -7.01
N LEU A 30 -6.29 -13.15 -7.86
CA LEU A 30 -7.14 -13.79 -8.85
C LEU A 30 -8.03 -14.83 -8.17
N VAL A 31 -9.32 -14.81 -8.49
CA VAL A 31 -10.31 -15.72 -7.90
C VAL A 31 -11.14 -16.43 -8.96
N PRO A 32 -11.50 -17.70 -8.76
CA PRO A 32 -12.50 -18.34 -9.60
C PRO A 32 -13.88 -17.74 -9.27
N ILE A 33 -14.70 -17.53 -10.28
CA ILE A 33 -16.06 -16.99 -10.09
C ILE A 33 -16.99 -18.06 -9.53
N GLU A 34 -16.75 -19.31 -9.94
CA GLU A 34 -17.51 -20.49 -9.52
C GLU A 34 -16.64 -21.37 -8.61
N GLU A 35 -17.29 -22.22 -7.80
CA GLU A 35 -16.58 -23.23 -7.02
C GLU A 35 -15.72 -24.14 -7.91
N THR A 36 -14.60 -24.57 -7.37
CA THR A 36 -13.63 -25.36 -8.13
C THR A 36 -12.79 -26.27 -7.26
N ASP A 37 -12.28 -27.36 -7.84
CA ASP A 37 -11.25 -28.23 -7.25
C ASP A 37 -9.81 -27.77 -7.58
N ILE A 38 -9.65 -26.66 -8.32
CA ILE A 38 -8.34 -26.10 -8.66
C ILE A 38 -7.68 -25.54 -7.40
N GLN A 39 -6.47 -26.01 -7.09
CA GLN A 39 -5.74 -25.67 -5.88
C GLN A 39 -4.69 -24.60 -6.17
N LEU A 40 -4.63 -23.56 -5.34
CA LEU A 40 -3.56 -22.56 -5.38
C LEU A 40 -2.32 -23.10 -4.64
N LYS A 41 -1.31 -23.54 -5.40
CA LYS A 41 -0.11 -24.20 -4.87
C LYS A 41 1.00 -23.23 -4.52
N LYS A 42 1.16 -22.17 -5.29
CA LYS A 42 2.18 -21.15 -5.04
C LYS A 42 1.71 -19.79 -5.51
N GLU A 43 2.08 -18.77 -4.77
CA GLU A 43 1.98 -17.38 -5.15
C GLU A 43 3.28 -16.64 -4.84
N VAL A 44 3.75 -15.84 -5.80
CA VAL A 44 4.80 -14.85 -5.59
C VAL A 44 4.21 -13.48 -5.92
N LEU A 45 3.88 -12.71 -4.88
CA LEU A 45 3.40 -11.33 -4.98
C LEU A 45 4.59 -10.38 -4.88
N THR A 46 4.87 -9.66 -5.96
CA THR A 46 5.89 -8.61 -6.00
C THR A 46 5.23 -7.23 -6.08
N ILE A 47 5.56 -6.37 -5.12
CA ILE A 47 5.10 -4.98 -5.04
C ILE A 47 6.31 -4.07 -5.23
N SER A 48 6.34 -3.31 -6.32
CA SER A 48 7.40 -2.34 -6.59
C SER A 48 6.90 -0.92 -6.31
N LEU A 49 7.36 -0.32 -5.22
CA LEU A 49 6.96 1.02 -4.78
C LEU A 49 7.71 2.10 -5.58
N LEU A 50 6.96 2.97 -6.27
CA LEU A 50 7.52 4.03 -7.12
C LEU A 50 7.43 5.41 -6.45
N ASP A 51 8.24 6.36 -6.93
CA ASP A 51 8.26 7.76 -6.45
C ASP A 51 7.10 8.61 -6.97
N ASN A 52 6.38 8.15 -7.99
CA ASN A 52 5.30 8.90 -8.64
C ASN A 52 3.90 8.65 -8.05
N GLY A 53 3.82 8.03 -6.86
CA GLY A 53 2.55 7.72 -6.18
C GLY A 53 1.90 6.44 -6.67
N LYS A 54 2.62 5.62 -7.43
CA LYS A 54 2.13 4.35 -7.98
C LYS A 54 2.93 3.16 -7.45
N ALA A 55 2.36 1.97 -7.58
CA ALA A 55 3.07 0.72 -7.42
C ALA A 55 2.89 -0.15 -8.67
N GLU A 56 3.94 -0.89 -9.04
CA GLU A 56 3.81 -1.97 -10.01
C GLU A 56 3.60 -3.27 -9.26
N ILE A 57 2.52 -3.98 -9.60
CA ILE A 57 2.18 -5.27 -9.01
C ILE A 57 2.42 -6.35 -10.05
N ASP A 58 3.20 -7.36 -9.65
CA ASP A 58 3.52 -8.55 -10.44
C ASP A 58 3.23 -9.78 -9.59
N VAL A 59 2.30 -10.63 -10.04
CA VAL A 59 1.94 -11.83 -9.28
C VAL A 59 2.00 -13.07 -10.16
N GLN A 60 2.74 -14.05 -9.66
CA GLN A 60 2.90 -15.34 -10.31
C GLN A 60 2.23 -16.43 -9.48
N TYR A 61 1.26 -17.09 -10.09
CA TYR A 61 0.50 -18.18 -9.52
C TYR A 61 0.92 -19.52 -10.12
N THR A 62 1.09 -20.52 -9.28
CA THR A 62 1.10 -21.94 -9.69
C THR A 62 -0.15 -22.60 -9.15
N LEU A 63 -0.97 -23.14 -10.04
CA LEU A 63 -2.23 -23.81 -9.69
C LEU A 63 -2.19 -25.27 -10.14
N TYR A 64 -2.92 -26.13 -9.42
CA TYR A 64 -3.01 -27.55 -9.72
C TYR A 64 -4.45 -27.96 -10.02
N ASN A 65 -4.65 -28.58 -11.19
CA ASN A 65 -5.91 -29.21 -11.58
C ASN A 65 -5.83 -30.72 -11.31
N PRO A 66 -6.58 -31.26 -10.34
CA PRO A 66 -6.59 -32.69 -10.05
C PRO A 66 -7.37 -33.51 -11.08
N GLY A 67 -8.20 -32.87 -11.92
CA GLY A 67 -9.13 -33.51 -12.82
C GLY A 67 -8.79 -33.36 -14.30
N GLN A 68 -9.82 -33.53 -15.13
CA GLN A 68 -9.73 -33.29 -16.57
C GLN A 68 -9.58 -31.79 -16.88
N ALA A 69 -9.18 -31.48 -18.11
CA ALA A 69 -9.10 -30.11 -18.57
C ALA A 69 -10.46 -29.41 -18.43
N LYS A 70 -10.47 -28.18 -17.91
CA LYS A 70 -11.68 -27.36 -17.77
C LYS A 70 -11.37 -25.88 -17.90
N THR A 71 -12.36 -25.12 -18.34
CA THR A 71 -12.28 -23.66 -18.41
C THR A 71 -13.12 -23.06 -17.30
N LEU A 72 -12.52 -22.15 -16.54
CA LEU A 72 -13.19 -21.38 -15.49
C LEU A 72 -13.18 -19.91 -15.88
N CYS A 73 -14.22 -19.17 -15.50
CA CYS A 73 -14.13 -17.72 -15.44
C CYS A 73 -13.34 -17.34 -14.19
N VAL A 74 -12.30 -16.53 -14.37
CA VAL A 74 -11.44 -16.02 -13.30
C VAL A 74 -11.57 -14.50 -13.26
N GLY A 75 -11.71 -13.95 -12.07
CA GLY A 75 -11.86 -12.52 -11.80
C GLY A 75 -10.70 -11.95 -10.99
N PHE A 76 -10.49 -10.65 -11.16
CA PHE A 76 -9.68 -9.78 -10.32
C PHE A 76 -10.61 -8.65 -9.85
N GLU A 77 -10.92 -8.62 -8.56
CA GLU A 77 -11.84 -7.65 -7.94
C GLU A 77 -11.05 -6.51 -7.30
N SER A 78 -11.42 -5.27 -7.59
CA SER A 78 -10.79 -4.09 -7.01
C SER A 78 -11.86 -3.09 -6.56
N GLU A 79 -11.71 -2.59 -5.36
CA GLU A 79 -12.64 -1.67 -4.72
C GLU A 79 -12.73 -0.35 -5.48
N THR A 80 -13.93 0.24 -5.42
CA THR A 80 -14.15 1.58 -5.93
C THR A 80 -13.50 2.60 -5.00
N GLY A 81 -12.70 3.51 -5.56
CA GLY A 81 -12.26 4.69 -4.82
C GLY A 81 -13.44 5.56 -4.36
N TYR A 82 -13.16 6.47 -3.43
CA TYR A 82 -14.16 7.42 -2.93
C TYR A 82 -14.24 8.67 -3.82
N ASN A 83 -15.44 9.23 -3.94
CA ASN A 83 -15.69 10.48 -4.69
C ASN A 83 -15.20 10.43 -6.16
N ILE A 84 -15.30 9.26 -6.80
CA ILE A 84 -14.93 9.07 -8.21
C ILE A 84 -16.14 9.15 -9.12
N ASP A 85 -15.91 9.57 -10.38
CA ASP A 85 -16.88 9.36 -11.44
C ASP A 85 -17.04 7.86 -11.70
N VAL A 86 -18.25 7.33 -11.43
CA VAL A 86 -18.54 5.90 -11.56
C VAL A 86 -18.36 5.41 -13.00
N ARG A 87 -17.52 4.40 -13.18
CA ARG A 87 -17.22 3.79 -14.47
C ARG A 87 -18.05 2.53 -14.71
N TYR A 88 -19.26 2.71 -15.25
CA TYR A 88 -20.16 1.58 -15.54
C TYR A 88 -19.62 0.59 -16.61
N ASP A 89 -18.56 0.96 -17.35
CA ASP A 89 -17.82 0.05 -18.22
C ASP A 89 -16.93 -0.95 -17.45
N GLY A 90 -16.83 -0.80 -16.13
CA GLY A 90 -16.10 -1.68 -15.23
C GLY A 90 -14.60 -1.44 -15.18
N VAL A 91 -14.09 -0.44 -15.90
CA VAL A 91 -12.66 -0.12 -15.89
C VAL A 91 -12.35 0.67 -14.64
N ASN A 92 -11.47 0.14 -13.80
CA ASN A 92 -11.01 0.86 -12.61
C ASN A 92 -10.14 2.07 -13.03
N PRO A 93 -10.49 3.31 -12.64
CA PRO A 93 -9.70 4.50 -12.96
C PRO A 93 -8.26 4.48 -12.43
N SER A 94 -8.04 3.76 -11.33
CA SER A 94 -6.79 3.71 -10.56
C SER A 94 -5.93 2.50 -10.89
N ILE A 95 -6.37 1.64 -11.83
CA ILE A 95 -5.61 0.47 -12.29
C ILE A 95 -5.37 0.59 -13.79
N SER A 96 -4.09 0.51 -14.17
CA SER A 96 -3.68 0.57 -15.57
C SER A 96 -2.74 -0.57 -15.93
N LYS A 97 -2.58 -0.80 -17.25
CA LYS A 97 -1.72 -1.86 -17.79
C LYS A 97 -2.02 -3.28 -17.25
N PHE A 98 -3.28 -3.56 -16.90
CA PHE A 98 -3.70 -4.91 -16.53
C PHE A 98 -3.37 -5.89 -17.64
N ASN A 99 -2.68 -6.96 -17.29
CA ASN A 99 -2.25 -8.00 -18.22
C ASN A 99 -2.27 -9.35 -17.52
N VAL A 100 -2.65 -10.39 -18.26
CA VAL A 100 -2.69 -11.76 -17.77
C VAL A 100 -2.14 -12.72 -18.84
N VAL A 101 -1.25 -13.60 -18.41
CA VAL A 101 -0.63 -14.65 -19.21
C VAL A 101 -0.83 -15.98 -18.50
N MET A 102 -1.47 -16.94 -19.16
CA MET A 102 -1.66 -18.28 -18.64
C MET A 102 -0.89 -19.28 -19.49
N ASN A 103 -0.07 -20.13 -18.85
CA ASN A 103 0.72 -21.16 -19.53
C ASN A 103 1.51 -20.62 -20.75
N GLY A 104 2.08 -19.43 -20.62
CA GLY A 104 2.83 -18.74 -21.68
C GLY A 104 1.99 -18.04 -22.76
N LYS A 105 0.66 -18.09 -22.67
CA LYS A 105 -0.27 -17.44 -23.62
C LYS A 105 -0.97 -16.25 -22.97
N LYS A 106 -0.87 -15.08 -23.60
CA LYS A 106 -1.65 -13.89 -23.20
C LYS A 106 -3.15 -14.15 -23.38
N LEU A 107 -3.93 -13.84 -22.35
CA LEU A 107 -5.40 -13.97 -22.39
C LEU A 107 -6.07 -12.61 -22.62
N PRO A 108 -7.15 -12.54 -23.40
CA PRO A 108 -8.03 -11.37 -23.41
C PRO A 108 -8.85 -11.33 -22.11
N TYR A 109 -9.25 -10.14 -21.70
CA TYR A 109 -10.13 -9.93 -20.54
C TYR A 109 -11.25 -8.95 -20.86
N LYS A 110 -12.27 -8.96 -20.02
CA LYS A 110 -13.41 -8.05 -20.04
C LYS A 110 -13.51 -7.35 -18.68
N ASN A 111 -14.25 -6.25 -18.63
CA ASN A 111 -14.46 -5.49 -17.40
C ASN A 111 -15.95 -5.40 -17.08
N ALA A 112 -16.28 -5.31 -15.79
CA ALA A 112 -17.62 -5.02 -15.30
C ALA A 112 -17.52 -4.40 -13.90
N MET A 113 -18.50 -3.58 -13.52
CA MET A 113 -18.78 -3.33 -12.11
C MET A 113 -19.55 -4.53 -11.58
N THR A 114 -19.17 -5.06 -10.41
CA THR A 114 -19.78 -6.25 -9.80
C THR A 114 -20.08 -5.99 -8.34
N LYS A 115 -21.15 -6.60 -7.82
CA LYS A 115 -21.48 -6.53 -6.40
C LYS A 115 -20.46 -7.34 -5.59
N ARG A 116 -19.97 -6.77 -4.49
CA ARG A 116 -19.13 -7.45 -3.50
C ARG A 116 -19.99 -8.39 -2.69
N TYR A 117 -19.58 -9.65 -2.65
CA TYR A 117 -20.15 -10.65 -1.74
C TYR A 117 -19.12 -10.95 -0.66
N SER A 118 -19.55 -10.94 0.60
CA SER A 118 -18.67 -11.24 1.73
C SER A 118 -18.11 -12.65 1.60
N VAL A 119 -16.78 -12.78 1.53
CA VAL A 119 -16.07 -14.07 1.46
C VAL A 119 -16.48 -14.99 2.62
N ASN A 120 -16.82 -14.42 3.78
CA ASN A 120 -17.25 -15.13 4.99
C ASN A 120 -18.60 -15.86 4.84
N LYS A 121 -19.39 -15.57 3.80
CA LYS A 121 -20.66 -16.26 3.52
C LYS A 121 -20.53 -17.44 2.55
N GLY A 122 -19.33 -17.72 2.03
CA GLY A 122 -19.10 -18.80 1.06
C GLY A 122 -19.79 -18.56 -0.29
N GLU A 123 -20.23 -17.34 -0.56
CA GLU A 123 -20.87 -16.98 -1.83
C GLU A 123 -19.79 -16.73 -2.89
N GLY A 124 -19.97 -17.34 -4.07
CA GLY A 124 -19.12 -17.12 -5.24
C GLY A 124 -19.21 -15.67 -5.73
N LEU A 125 -18.27 -15.27 -6.58
CA LEU A 125 -18.37 -13.95 -7.22
C LEU A 125 -19.58 -13.96 -8.15
N HIS A 126 -20.55 -13.06 -7.93
CA HIS A 126 -21.59 -12.83 -8.95
C HIS A 126 -21.28 -11.57 -9.73
N ILE A 127 -21.00 -11.74 -11.03
CA ILE A 127 -20.88 -10.62 -11.97
C ILE A 127 -22.29 -10.10 -12.27
N GLU A 128 -22.81 -9.27 -11.38
CA GLU A 128 -23.99 -8.43 -11.67
C GLU A 128 -23.52 -7.13 -12.32
N ARG A 129 -23.86 -6.92 -13.59
CA ARG A 129 -23.48 -5.69 -14.31
C ARG A 129 -24.32 -4.51 -13.82
N VAL A 130 -23.69 -3.64 -13.04
CA VAL A 130 -24.29 -2.36 -12.64
C VAL A 130 -24.40 -1.43 -13.84
N ASN A 131 -25.53 -0.73 -13.96
CA ASN A 131 -25.69 0.37 -14.90
C ASN A 131 -26.25 1.60 -14.20
N SER A 132 -26.20 2.75 -14.87
CA SER A 132 -26.59 4.05 -14.30
C SER A 132 -28.04 4.15 -13.83
N LYS A 133 -28.92 3.21 -14.21
CA LYS A 133 -30.33 3.17 -13.72
C LYS A 133 -30.47 2.42 -12.40
N MET A 134 -29.44 1.69 -11.97
CA MET A 134 -29.42 0.91 -10.74
C MET A 134 -28.88 1.72 -9.55
N VAL A 135 -28.23 2.87 -9.80
CA VAL A 135 -27.76 3.78 -8.76
C VAL A 135 -28.93 4.66 -8.31
N PRO A 136 -29.37 4.58 -7.04
CA PRO A 136 -30.46 5.40 -6.54
C PRO A 136 -30.09 6.88 -6.60
N LYS A 137 -31.01 7.75 -7.02
CA LYS A 137 -30.77 9.20 -7.12
C LYS A 137 -30.55 9.89 -5.77
N ASP A 138 -31.00 9.26 -4.69
CA ASP A 138 -31.04 9.81 -3.34
C ASP A 138 -30.06 9.11 -2.38
N GLU A 139 -29.31 8.10 -2.84
CA GLU A 139 -28.19 7.55 -2.07
C GLU A 139 -26.96 8.42 -2.30
N GLU A 140 -26.22 8.71 -1.23
CA GLU A 140 -24.84 9.20 -1.40
C GLU A 140 -24.09 8.13 -2.19
N ASP A 141 -23.56 8.50 -3.37
CA ASP A 141 -22.85 7.59 -4.29
C ASP A 141 -21.85 6.70 -3.54
N TYR A 142 -21.24 7.22 -2.47
CA TYR A 142 -20.34 6.51 -1.57
C TYR A 142 -20.93 5.24 -0.93
N LEU A 143 -22.13 5.32 -0.34
CA LEU A 143 -22.74 4.18 0.37
C LEU A 143 -23.10 3.07 -0.62
N PHE A 144 -23.63 3.45 -1.78
CA PHE A 144 -23.89 2.51 -2.85
C PHE A 144 -22.60 1.83 -3.31
N LEU A 145 -21.55 2.60 -3.63
CA LEU A 145 -20.29 2.08 -4.16
C LEU A 145 -19.53 1.17 -3.17
N SER A 146 -19.76 1.32 -1.87
CA SER A 146 -19.19 0.43 -0.85
C SER A 146 -19.63 -1.04 -1.01
N ASP A 147 -20.71 -1.32 -1.75
CA ASP A 147 -21.16 -2.66 -2.07
C ASP A 147 -20.62 -3.20 -3.42
N TYR A 148 -19.78 -2.45 -4.14
CA TYR A 148 -19.34 -2.84 -5.50
C TYR A 148 -17.82 -2.83 -5.67
N SER A 149 -17.37 -3.47 -6.75
CA SER A 149 -15.98 -3.53 -7.18
C SER A 149 -15.89 -3.45 -8.70
N TYR A 150 -14.81 -2.86 -9.19
CA TYR A 150 -14.37 -3.00 -10.56
C TYR A 150 -13.71 -4.37 -10.74
N THR A 151 -14.23 -5.15 -11.69
CA THR A 151 -13.81 -6.53 -11.91
C THR A 151 -13.31 -6.74 -13.33
N TYR A 152 -12.07 -7.19 -13.42
CA TYR A 152 -11.45 -7.67 -14.65
C TYR A 152 -11.60 -9.19 -14.68
N TYR A 153 -12.22 -9.76 -15.72
CA TYR A 153 -12.47 -11.20 -15.79
C TYR A 153 -12.14 -11.80 -17.16
N PHE A 154 -11.76 -13.06 -17.16
CA PHE A 154 -11.30 -13.79 -18.34
C PHE A 154 -11.54 -15.30 -18.20
N ASP A 155 -11.65 -15.97 -19.35
CA ASP A 155 -11.74 -17.43 -19.40
C ASP A 155 -10.34 -18.04 -19.30
N ALA A 156 -10.12 -18.91 -18.31
CA ALA A 156 -8.86 -19.58 -18.03
C ALA A 156 -9.02 -21.10 -18.19
N THR A 157 -8.31 -21.70 -19.14
CA THR A 157 -8.36 -23.15 -19.39
C THR A 157 -7.24 -23.87 -18.63
N PHE A 158 -7.60 -24.59 -17.59
CA PHE A 158 -6.69 -25.38 -16.76
C PHE A 158 -6.53 -26.78 -17.36
N VAL A 159 -5.31 -27.15 -17.76
CA VAL A 159 -4.99 -28.54 -18.14
C VAL A 159 -4.79 -29.41 -16.89
N PRO A 160 -4.90 -30.75 -16.98
CA PRO A 160 -4.59 -31.63 -15.86
C PRO A 160 -3.18 -31.38 -15.33
N GLY A 161 -3.01 -31.36 -14.01
CA GLY A 161 -1.74 -31.06 -13.37
C GLY A 161 -1.45 -29.56 -13.21
N THR A 162 -0.20 -29.18 -13.37
CA THR A 162 0.29 -27.82 -13.06
C THR A 162 -0.04 -26.82 -14.16
N ASN A 163 -0.54 -25.66 -13.75
CA ASN A 163 -0.80 -24.49 -14.58
C ASN A 163 -0.14 -23.27 -13.95
N THR A 164 0.27 -22.30 -14.77
CA THR A 164 0.82 -21.03 -14.31
C THR A 164 -0.01 -19.86 -14.81
N ILE A 165 -0.29 -18.90 -13.94
CA ILE A 165 -0.87 -17.61 -14.33
C ILE A 165 0.08 -16.51 -13.84
N HIS A 166 0.43 -15.58 -14.73
CA HIS A 166 1.17 -14.37 -14.40
C HIS A 166 0.27 -13.17 -14.71
N HIS A 167 -0.04 -12.37 -13.69
CA HIS A 167 -0.77 -11.11 -13.89
C HIS A 167 0.08 -9.92 -13.46
N THR A 168 -0.13 -8.78 -14.11
CA THR A 168 0.60 -7.55 -13.81
C THR A 168 -0.32 -6.35 -13.97
N TYR A 169 -0.13 -5.33 -13.15
CA TYR A 169 -0.83 -4.04 -13.29
C TYR A 169 -0.06 -2.92 -12.58
N ILE A 170 -0.42 -1.68 -12.91
CA ILE A 170 0.03 -0.49 -12.18
C ILE A 170 -1.15 0.03 -11.37
N TYR A 171 -0.90 0.24 -10.09
CA TYR A 171 -1.83 0.67 -9.07
C TYR A 171 -1.50 2.09 -8.61
N ASP A 172 -2.48 2.98 -8.61
CA ASP A 172 -2.35 4.32 -8.02
C ASP A 172 -2.58 4.22 -6.52
N MET A 173 -1.58 4.57 -5.71
CA MET A 173 -1.67 4.41 -4.26
C MET A 173 -2.57 5.49 -3.66
N SER A 174 -3.34 5.08 -2.65
CA SER A 174 -4.12 6.00 -1.81
C SER A 174 -3.17 6.90 -1.03
N TYR A 175 -3.63 8.05 -0.54
CA TYR A 175 -2.84 8.97 0.28
C TYR A 175 -3.74 9.80 1.18
N SER A 176 -3.19 10.38 2.23
CA SER A 176 -3.90 11.28 3.13
C SER A 176 -3.02 12.45 3.57
N VAL A 177 -3.58 13.36 4.36
CA VAL A 177 -2.80 14.42 4.99
C VAL A 177 -1.71 13.83 5.90
N CYS A 178 -1.97 12.68 6.51
CA CYS A 178 -1.02 11.99 7.38
C CYS A 178 -0.17 10.95 6.62
N ALA A 179 -0.70 10.34 5.57
CA ALA A 179 -0.04 9.26 4.84
C ALA A 179 0.40 9.66 3.43
N SER A 180 1.69 9.46 3.16
CA SER A 180 2.34 9.71 1.86
C SER A 180 1.82 8.81 0.77
N TYR A 181 1.59 7.56 1.18
CA TYR A 181 0.91 6.57 0.40
C TYR A 181 0.39 5.47 1.32
N GLU A 182 -0.66 4.85 0.86
CA GLU A 182 -1.31 3.67 1.42
C GLU A 182 -1.52 2.68 0.27
N LEU A 183 -1.19 1.42 0.51
CA LEU A 183 -1.39 0.32 -0.43
C LEU A 183 -2.11 -0.80 0.28
N ALA A 184 -3.34 -1.06 -0.14
CA ALA A 184 -4.12 -2.21 0.28
C ALA A 184 -4.04 -3.32 -0.79
N TYR A 185 -3.92 -4.57 -0.36
CA TYR A 185 -3.98 -5.74 -1.23
C TYR A 185 -4.79 -6.85 -0.56
N SER A 186 -5.86 -7.30 -1.20
CA SER A 186 -6.72 -8.35 -0.66
C SER A 186 -6.11 -9.73 -0.88
N LEU A 187 -5.77 -10.42 0.21
CA LEU A 187 -5.27 -11.80 0.29
C LEU A 187 -6.38 -12.82 0.60
N THR A 188 -7.38 -12.46 1.41
CA THR A 188 -8.46 -13.40 1.79
C THR A 188 -9.25 -13.98 0.62
N PRO A 189 -9.40 -13.32 -0.55
CA PRO A 189 -10.10 -13.93 -1.67
C PRO A 189 -9.43 -15.22 -2.21
N ALA A 190 -8.15 -15.48 -1.88
CA ALA A 190 -7.50 -16.75 -2.17
C ALA A 190 -8.23 -17.95 -1.54
N LYS A 191 -9.05 -17.74 -0.50
CA LYS A 191 -9.90 -18.77 0.11
C LYS A 191 -10.90 -19.40 -0.86
N ARG A 192 -11.19 -18.75 -2.00
CA ARG A 192 -12.09 -19.26 -3.05
C ARG A 192 -11.47 -20.36 -3.91
N TRP A 193 -10.15 -20.53 -3.87
CA TRP A 193 -9.51 -21.70 -4.48
C TRP A 193 -9.67 -22.94 -3.61
N ALA A 194 -9.58 -24.13 -4.21
CA ALA A 194 -9.75 -25.38 -3.49
C ALA A 194 -8.73 -25.51 -2.36
N GLY A 195 -9.21 -25.81 -1.16
CA GLY A 195 -8.39 -25.94 0.05
C GLY A 195 -8.18 -24.63 0.82
N GLY A 196 -8.71 -23.50 0.33
CA GLY A 196 -8.82 -22.25 1.07
C GLY A 196 -7.49 -21.65 1.57
N SER A 197 -6.37 -22.02 0.94
CA SER A 197 -5.02 -21.65 1.38
C SER A 197 -4.07 -21.56 0.20
N ILE A 198 -2.94 -20.90 0.43
CA ILE A 198 -1.84 -20.77 -0.51
C ILE A 198 -0.74 -21.73 -0.08
N GLY A 199 -0.42 -22.72 -0.92
CA GLY A 199 0.57 -23.75 -0.55
C GLY A 199 1.96 -23.20 -0.23
N ASP A 200 2.44 -22.23 -0.99
CA ASP A 200 3.72 -21.52 -0.81
C ASP A 200 3.50 -20.05 -1.19
N PHE A 201 3.62 -19.14 -0.22
CA PHE A 201 3.41 -17.72 -0.41
C PHE A 201 4.72 -16.96 -0.24
N THR A 202 5.05 -16.12 -1.21
CA THR A 202 6.17 -15.20 -1.15
C THR A 202 5.68 -13.77 -1.41
N LEU A 203 5.95 -12.86 -0.49
CA LEU A 203 5.76 -11.42 -0.68
C LEU A 203 7.13 -10.77 -0.87
N ILE A 204 7.31 -10.04 -1.98
CA ILE A 204 8.53 -9.29 -2.28
C ILE A 204 8.16 -7.82 -2.41
N ILE A 205 8.73 -6.96 -1.57
CA ILE A 205 8.56 -5.51 -1.66
C ILE A 205 9.85 -4.89 -2.15
N LYS A 206 9.75 -4.11 -3.25
CA LYS A 206 10.89 -3.48 -3.93
C LYS A 206 10.80 -1.96 -3.87
N ALA A 207 11.97 -1.35 -3.77
CA ALA A 207 12.19 0.09 -3.86
C ALA A 207 13.43 0.35 -4.73
N GLU A 208 13.31 0.09 -6.04
CA GLU A 208 14.41 0.27 -6.99
C GLU A 208 14.67 1.75 -7.26
N ASN A 209 15.94 2.17 -7.22
CA ASN A 209 16.37 3.56 -7.42
C ASN A 209 15.73 4.60 -6.48
N THR A 210 15.08 4.16 -5.40
CA THR A 210 14.46 5.03 -4.38
C THR A 210 14.84 4.55 -2.98
N VAL A 211 14.59 5.41 -1.99
CA VAL A 211 14.50 5.03 -0.58
C VAL A 211 13.03 4.99 -0.19
N LYS A 212 12.62 3.98 0.59
CA LYS A 212 11.26 3.86 1.13
C LYS A 212 11.36 3.53 2.62
N HIS A 213 10.49 4.17 3.38
CA HIS A 213 10.21 3.84 4.77
C HIS A 213 8.70 3.68 4.89
N PHE A 214 8.23 2.55 5.40
CA PHE A 214 6.82 2.29 5.57
C PHE A 214 6.58 1.28 6.68
N LEU A 215 5.34 1.23 7.11
CA LEU A 215 4.80 0.24 8.02
C LEU A 215 4.01 -0.78 7.21
N MET A 216 4.13 -2.04 7.60
CA MET A 216 3.33 -3.14 7.08
C MET A 216 2.52 -3.72 8.23
N ASP A 217 1.20 -3.81 8.05
CA ASP A 217 0.32 -4.39 9.05
C ASP A 217 0.69 -5.87 9.29
N GLU A 218 0.75 -6.26 10.56
CA GLU A 218 1.13 -7.61 10.98
C GLU A 218 -0.06 -8.58 11.02
N ALA A 219 -1.30 -8.09 10.92
CA ALA A 219 -2.51 -8.91 10.99
C ALA A 219 -2.53 -10.02 9.92
N ALA A 220 -2.14 -9.69 8.68
CA ALA A 220 -2.05 -10.64 7.57
C ALA A 220 -1.05 -11.79 7.79
N PHE A 221 -0.17 -11.68 8.78
CA PHE A 221 0.93 -12.61 9.02
C PHE A 221 0.84 -13.32 10.37
N SER A 222 -0.26 -13.14 11.12
CA SER A 222 -0.43 -13.65 12.48
C SER A 222 0.66 -13.14 13.44
N GLY A 223 1.01 -11.85 13.31
CA GLY A 223 2.06 -11.18 14.08
C GLY A 223 3.29 -10.83 13.24
N ALA A 224 4.32 -10.27 13.88
CA ALA A 224 5.53 -9.77 13.22
C ALA A 224 6.19 -10.79 12.27
N PRO A 225 6.13 -10.60 10.95
CA PRO A 225 6.74 -11.51 9.99
C PRO A 225 8.27 -11.46 10.05
N ARG A 226 8.90 -12.62 9.78
CA ARG A 226 10.34 -12.71 9.55
C ARG A 226 10.64 -12.32 8.11
N MET A 227 11.32 -11.20 7.94
CA MET A 227 11.67 -10.65 6.64
C MET A 227 13.14 -10.91 6.29
N THR A 228 13.45 -11.01 5.01
CA THR A 228 14.83 -11.14 4.50
C THR A 228 15.12 -10.04 3.50
N VAL A 229 16.19 -9.27 3.69
CA VAL A 229 16.67 -8.32 2.66
C VAL A 229 17.39 -9.12 1.58
N THR A 230 16.85 -9.14 0.38
CA THR A 230 17.35 -9.97 -0.73
C THR A 230 18.21 -9.20 -1.73
N SER A 231 18.12 -7.87 -1.73
CA SER A 231 19.00 -7.00 -2.52
C SER A 231 19.06 -5.58 -1.94
N GLY A 232 20.09 -4.82 -2.32
CA GLY A 232 20.27 -3.44 -1.87
C GLY A 232 20.56 -3.33 -0.38
N MET A 233 20.11 -2.23 0.23
CA MET A 233 20.20 -2.01 1.67
C MET A 233 18.80 -2.03 2.28
N GLY A 234 18.65 -2.66 3.43
CA GLY A 234 17.39 -2.64 4.15
C GLY A 234 17.53 -3.00 5.62
N LYS A 235 16.56 -2.55 6.42
CA LYS A 235 16.35 -2.90 7.82
C LYS A 235 14.87 -3.00 8.08
N TYR A 236 14.49 -3.84 9.04
CA TYR A 236 13.12 -3.89 9.52
C TYR A 236 13.10 -4.18 11.03
N ARG A 237 12.00 -3.82 11.68
CA ARG A 237 11.67 -4.25 13.05
C ARG A 237 10.18 -4.50 13.17
N GLY A 238 9.80 -5.60 13.81
CA GLY A 238 8.40 -5.95 14.08
C GLY A 238 7.91 -5.42 15.43
N ASN A 239 6.63 -5.64 15.71
CA ASN A 239 5.94 -5.23 16.93
C ASN A 239 6.05 -3.72 17.20
N THR A 240 5.94 -2.92 16.14
CA THR A 240 5.87 -1.47 16.25
C THR A 240 4.42 -1.08 16.53
N PHE A 241 4.09 -0.86 17.80
CA PHE A 241 2.75 -0.48 18.23
C PHE A 241 2.47 0.97 17.88
N VAL A 242 1.47 1.20 17.04
CA VAL A 242 1.09 2.55 16.59
C VAL A 242 -0.13 3.10 17.32
N THR A 243 -1.05 2.21 17.68
CA THR A 243 -2.24 2.55 18.46
C THR A 243 -2.20 1.69 19.70
N PRO A 244 -2.10 2.28 20.91
CA PRO A 244 -2.23 1.49 22.13
C PRO A 244 -3.65 0.88 22.15
N PRO A 245 -3.81 -0.37 22.62
CA PRO A 245 -5.13 -0.93 22.83
C PRO A 245 -5.93 -0.05 23.79
N ASP A 246 -7.22 0.10 23.50
CA ASP A 246 -8.19 0.62 24.45
C ASP A 246 -8.23 -0.28 25.70
N ASN A 247 -8.41 0.32 26.87
CA ASN A 247 -8.54 -0.43 28.12
C ASN A 247 -9.79 -1.34 28.11
N ASP A 248 -10.83 -0.93 27.39
CA ASP A 248 -12.09 -1.68 27.25
C ASP A 248 -12.03 -2.70 26.09
N ASP A 249 -11.02 -2.60 25.21
CA ASP A 249 -10.75 -3.53 24.11
C ASP A 249 -9.24 -3.75 23.93
N PRO A 250 -8.64 -4.68 24.70
CA PRO A 250 -7.22 -5.00 24.64
C PRO A 250 -6.74 -5.52 23.27
N GLU A 251 -7.66 -5.87 22.36
CA GLU A 251 -7.37 -6.35 21.01
C GLU A 251 -7.41 -5.22 19.96
N SER A 252 -7.83 -4.01 20.33
CA SER A 252 -7.90 -2.85 19.42
C SER A 252 -6.54 -2.27 19.02
N GLY A 253 -5.45 -2.71 19.66
CA GLY A 253 -4.10 -2.26 19.33
C GLY A 253 -3.62 -2.85 17.99
N SER A 254 -3.12 -1.99 17.09
CA SER A 254 -2.52 -2.45 15.82
C SER A 254 -0.99 -2.48 15.92
N SER A 255 -0.39 -3.60 15.53
CA SER A 255 1.06 -3.77 15.44
C SER A 255 1.53 -3.78 14.00
N PHE A 256 2.68 -3.14 13.77
CA PHE A 256 3.25 -2.99 12.45
C PHE A 256 4.70 -3.47 12.41
N THR A 257 5.09 -4.00 11.27
CA THR A 257 6.50 -4.16 10.92
C THR A 257 6.97 -2.90 10.17
N GLU A 258 7.90 -2.18 10.78
CA GLU A 258 8.51 -0.97 10.23
C GLU A 258 9.70 -1.36 9.35
N ILE A 259 9.71 -0.87 8.10
CA ILE A 259 10.63 -1.31 7.05
C ILE A 259 11.27 -0.10 6.40
N CYS A 260 12.60 -0.08 6.35
CA CYS A 260 13.39 0.86 5.56
C CYS A 260 14.19 0.12 4.50
N ILE A 261 14.01 0.48 3.24
CA ILE A 261 14.72 -0.11 2.09
C ILE A 261 15.28 1.00 1.19
N ARG A 262 16.49 0.80 0.67
CA ARG A 262 17.17 1.70 -0.26
C ARG A 262 17.73 0.90 -1.43
N ASN A 263 17.23 1.22 -2.62
CA ASN A 263 17.63 0.58 -3.88
C ASN A 263 17.70 -0.95 -3.72
N GLY A 264 16.63 -1.54 -3.20
CA GLY A 264 16.65 -2.90 -2.68
C GLY A 264 15.30 -3.57 -2.62
N ALA A 265 15.32 -4.81 -2.13
CA ALA A 265 14.15 -5.65 -1.99
C ALA A 265 14.18 -6.38 -0.64
N ILE A 266 12.98 -6.56 -0.07
CA ILE A 266 12.77 -7.33 1.15
C ILE A 266 11.67 -8.36 0.91
N GLU A 267 11.83 -9.54 1.49
CA GLU A 267 11.01 -10.71 1.21
C GLU A 267 10.45 -11.34 2.49
N TYR A 268 9.19 -11.74 2.44
CA TYR A 268 8.57 -12.67 3.38
C TYR A 268 8.21 -13.97 2.66
N HIS A 269 8.43 -15.10 3.32
CA HIS A 269 8.08 -16.42 2.82
C HIS A 269 7.30 -17.21 3.87
N SER A 270 6.27 -17.94 3.41
CA SER A 270 5.48 -18.83 4.25
C SER A 270 4.99 -20.06 3.48
N ALA A 271 5.11 -21.23 4.10
CA ALA A 271 4.50 -22.45 3.60
C ALA A 271 3.13 -22.65 4.24
N ASN A 272 2.16 -23.12 3.44
CA ASN A 272 0.76 -23.31 3.83
C ASN A 272 0.11 -22.05 4.40
N PHE A 273 0.33 -20.92 3.73
CA PHE A 273 -0.18 -19.63 4.13
C PHE A 273 -1.72 -19.61 4.07
N LYS A 274 -2.33 -19.20 5.17
CA LYS A 274 -3.79 -19.10 5.33
C LYS A 274 -4.14 -17.63 5.54
N PRO A 275 -4.63 -16.93 4.50
CA PRO A 275 -4.91 -15.51 4.62
C PRO A 275 -6.18 -15.30 5.46
N GLU A 276 -6.01 -14.85 6.69
CA GLU A 276 -7.12 -14.46 7.57
C GLU A 276 -7.38 -12.94 7.55
N ASP A 277 -6.43 -12.16 7.03
CA ASP A 277 -6.51 -10.71 6.91
C ASP A 277 -5.88 -10.23 5.59
N GLU A 278 -6.00 -8.94 5.31
CA GLU A 278 -5.52 -8.28 4.11
C GLU A 278 -4.14 -7.63 4.30
N LEU A 279 -3.37 -7.54 3.22
CA LEU A 279 -2.08 -6.84 3.26
C LEU A 279 -2.30 -5.33 3.20
N PHE A 280 -1.73 -4.60 4.16
CA PHE A 280 -1.73 -3.16 4.17
C PHE A 280 -0.33 -2.59 4.39
N LEU A 281 0.10 -1.70 3.49
CA LEU A 281 1.34 -0.92 3.60
C LEU A 281 0.99 0.56 3.75
N VAL A 282 1.66 1.26 4.65
CA VAL A 282 1.44 2.69 4.86
C VAL A 282 2.74 3.43 5.15
N CYS A 283 2.96 4.55 4.47
CA CYS A 283 4.00 5.51 4.80
C CYS A 283 3.37 6.72 5.48
N ASP A 284 3.11 6.60 6.77
CA ASP A 284 2.44 7.63 7.58
C ASP A 284 3.43 8.25 8.57
N PRO A 285 3.99 9.44 8.25
CA PRO A 285 4.86 10.17 9.15
C PRO A 285 4.19 10.66 10.45
N CYS A 286 2.87 10.62 10.58
CA CYS A 286 2.18 11.01 11.82
C CYS A 286 2.11 9.86 12.84
N LYS A 287 2.45 8.62 12.46
CA LYS A 287 2.43 7.49 13.38
C LYS A 287 3.56 7.57 14.42
N VAL A 288 3.21 7.23 15.65
CA VAL A 288 4.09 7.20 16.81
C VAL A 288 4.20 5.77 17.29
N SER A 289 5.40 5.32 17.65
CA SER A 289 5.60 4.01 18.26
C SER A 289 5.55 4.09 19.77
N TYR A 290 4.84 3.14 20.37
CA TYR A 290 4.75 2.95 21.81
C TYR A 290 5.53 1.70 22.26
N ASP A 291 5.99 1.69 23.50
CA ASP A 291 6.56 0.48 24.13
C ASP A 291 5.48 -0.43 24.74
N GLU A 292 5.89 -1.54 25.36
CA GLU A 292 4.97 -2.52 25.99
C GLU A 292 4.19 -1.93 27.19
N LYS A 293 4.58 -0.75 27.69
CA LYS A 293 3.89 0.00 28.75
C LYS A 293 3.06 1.16 28.19
N PHE A 294 2.96 1.26 26.86
CA PHE A 294 2.31 2.35 26.14
C PHE A 294 2.92 3.73 26.40
N GLU A 295 4.19 3.77 26.79
CA GLU A 295 4.98 5.00 26.79
C GLU A 295 5.50 5.25 25.37
N MET A 296 5.46 6.53 24.94
CA MET A 296 5.97 6.91 23.63
C MET A 296 7.46 6.55 23.53
N LYS A 297 7.80 5.65 22.61
CA LYS A 297 9.15 5.11 22.44
C LYS A 297 9.93 5.87 21.39
N ASP A 298 9.39 5.89 20.17
CA ASP A 298 10.00 6.51 19.00
C ASP A 298 8.90 7.18 18.16
N ASN A 299 9.17 8.35 17.59
CA ASN A 299 8.32 8.83 16.50
C ASN A 299 8.72 8.09 15.22
N LEU A 300 7.76 7.58 14.48
CA LEU A 300 8.03 6.88 13.21
C LEU A 300 8.19 7.89 12.06
N GLY A 301 7.76 9.14 12.29
CA GLY A 301 7.78 10.29 11.38
C GLY A 301 9.12 10.87 10.95
N TYR A 302 10.24 10.21 11.20
CA TYR A 302 11.55 10.76 10.83
C TYR A 302 11.92 10.55 9.36
N PHE A 303 11.10 9.84 8.58
CA PHE A 303 11.32 9.70 7.15
C PHE A 303 10.33 10.54 6.35
N TYR A 304 10.84 11.60 5.75
CA TYR A 304 10.07 12.45 4.85
C TYR A 304 9.95 11.77 3.49
N ASP A 305 8.78 11.18 3.24
CA ASP A 305 8.34 11.04 1.86
C ASP A 305 7.87 12.43 1.40
N PRO A 306 8.50 12.98 0.35
CA PRO A 306 8.28 14.35 -0.03
C PRO A 306 6.86 14.68 -0.56
N ARG A 307 6.01 13.66 -0.69
CA ARG A 307 4.64 13.76 -1.18
C ARG A 307 3.60 14.17 -0.13
N VAL A 308 3.91 14.10 1.17
CA VAL A 308 2.98 14.53 2.23
C VAL A 308 3.03 16.04 2.43
N TYR A 309 1.87 16.67 2.31
CA TYR A 309 1.69 18.11 2.51
C TYR A 309 1.46 18.53 3.97
N SER A 310 1.25 17.60 4.89
CA SER A 310 0.90 17.93 6.28
C SER A 310 2.00 17.55 7.28
N ILE A 311 2.25 18.52 8.17
CA ILE A 311 2.94 18.43 9.45
C ILE A 311 4.20 17.54 9.41
N ASP A 312 5.34 18.18 9.12
CA ASP A 312 6.62 17.71 9.64
C ASP A 312 6.38 17.43 11.13
N TYR A 313 6.49 16.20 11.65
CA TYR A 313 6.28 15.96 13.10
C TYR A 313 7.16 16.91 13.93
N MET A 314 8.33 17.21 13.41
CA MET A 314 9.26 18.19 13.92
C MET A 314 8.67 19.62 13.99
N SER A 315 7.60 19.93 13.27
CA SER A 315 6.79 21.16 13.39
C SER A 315 5.70 21.11 14.48
N THR A 316 5.36 19.93 15.02
CA THR A 316 4.49 19.81 16.22
C THR A 316 5.26 19.84 17.52
N ILE A 317 6.58 19.62 17.49
CA ILE A 317 7.46 19.85 18.63
C ILE A 317 7.43 21.35 18.94
N GLU A 318 7.18 21.69 20.21
CA GLU A 318 7.24 23.07 20.69
C GLU A 318 8.61 23.69 20.39
N GLU A 319 8.64 24.98 20.04
CA GLU A 319 9.86 25.61 19.50
C GLU A 319 11.04 25.54 20.49
N ASP A 320 10.77 25.54 21.79
CA ASP A 320 11.76 25.41 22.87
C ASP A 320 12.25 23.97 23.11
N GLU A 321 11.50 22.97 22.65
CA GLU A 321 11.87 21.55 22.70
C GLU A 321 12.69 21.10 21.48
N LYS A 322 12.74 21.93 20.41
CA LYS A 322 13.51 21.61 19.20
C LYS A 322 15.01 21.56 19.51
N PRO A 323 15.74 20.52 19.06
CA PRO A 323 17.19 20.49 19.18
C PRO A 323 17.82 21.72 18.53
N ALA A 324 18.92 22.25 19.08
CA ALA A 324 19.64 23.38 18.48
C ALA A 324 20.05 23.15 17.02
N ILE A 325 20.20 21.89 16.60
CA ILE A 325 20.53 21.46 15.23
C ILE A 325 19.29 21.16 14.37
N TYR A 326 18.08 21.53 14.80
CA TYR A 326 16.82 21.19 14.15
C TYR A 326 16.82 21.47 12.64
N LYS A 327 17.10 22.72 12.24
CA LYS A 327 17.11 23.13 10.82
C LYS A 327 18.14 22.34 10.02
N ASP A 328 19.29 22.07 10.65
CA ASP A 328 20.33 21.23 10.07
C ASP A 328 19.86 19.79 9.86
N VAL A 329 19.14 19.20 10.81
CA VAL A 329 18.54 17.87 10.64
C VAL A 329 17.56 17.89 9.47
N MET A 330 16.62 18.84 9.45
CA MET A 330 15.57 18.92 8.43
C MET A 330 16.14 19.07 7.02
N ARG A 331 17.17 19.90 6.88
CA ARG A 331 17.90 20.10 5.62
C ARG A 331 18.67 18.83 5.19
N ASN A 332 19.12 18.02 6.13
CA ASN A 332 19.99 16.87 5.85
C ASN A 332 19.25 15.52 5.76
N LEU A 333 17.95 15.47 6.05
CA LEU A 333 17.13 14.26 5.96
C LEU A 333 17.23 13.53 4.60
N PRO A 334 17.10 14.19 3.43
CA PRO A 334 17.20 13.51 2.14
C PRO A 334 18.55 12.81 1.92
N PHE A 335 19.63 13.37 2.49
CA PHE A 335 20.97 12.78 2.40
C PHE A 335 21.15 11.64 3.41
N ALA A 336 20.62 11.78 4.63
CA ALA A 336 20.66 10.74 5.65
C ALA A 336 19.92 9.47 5.18
N ALA A 337 18.73 9.63 4.62
CA ALA A 337 17.94 8.56 4.00
C ALA A 337 18.73 7.76 2.95
N ARG A 338 19.53 8.47 2.16
CA ARG A 338 20.39 7.88 1.12
C ARG A 338 21.76 7.38 1.63
N GLY A 339 22.01 7.50 2.94
CA GLY A 339 23.20 6.93 3.58
C GLY A 339 24.39 7.87 3.69
N TYR A 340 24.19 9.18 3.55
CA TYR A 340 25.29 10.14 3.68
C TYR A 340 25.99 10.04 5.04
N VAL A 341 27.31 9.87 5.01
CA VAL A 341 28.16 9.81 6.20
C VAL A 341 28.53 11.23 6.61
N PHE A 342 27.90 11.74 7.67
CA PHE A 342 28.10 13.10 8.16
C PHE A 342 29.50 13.30 8.74
N LYS A 343 30.20 14.35 8.31
CA LYS A 343 31.49 14.79 8.88
C LYS A 343 31.32 15.59 10.18
N ARG A 344 30.27 16.42 10.22
CA ARG A 344 29.82 17.18 11.38
C ARG A 344 29.42 16.21 12.50
N GLN A 345 30.05 16.36 13.67
CA GLN A 345 29.91 15.39 14.77
C GLN A 345 28.51 15.38 15.38
N ASP A 346 27.88 16.54 15.51
CA ASP A 346 26.51 16.71 16.01
C ASP A 346 25.47 16.00 15.12
N LEU A 347 25.52 16.22 13.81
CA LEU A 347 24.64 15.53 12.85
C LEU A 347 24.91 14.03 12.80
N ARG A 348 26.18 13.62 12.82
CA ARG A 348 26.55 12.20 12.89
C ARG A 348 25.99 11.54 14.16
N ASN A 349 26.13 12.18 15.32
CA ASN A 349 25.60 11.68 16.58
C ASN A 349 24.07 11.61 16.57
N TYR A 350 23.40 12.59 15.96
CA TYR A 350 21.95 12.60 15.82
C TYR A 350 21.45 11.45 14.94
N PHE A 351 21.95 11.35 13.70
CA PHE A 351 21.48 10.34 12.74
C PHE A 351 21.88 8.92 13.14
N SER A 352 23.02 8.72 13.81
CA SER A 352 23.44 7.40 14.27
C SER A 352 22.53 6.80 15.35
N LYS A 353 21.70 7.61 16.01
CA LYS A 353 20.68 7.13 16.95
C LYS A 353 19.37 6.71 16.26
N GLN A 354 19.19 7.09 14.99
CA GLN A 354 17.98 6.77 14.25
C GLN A 354 18.07 5.33 13.76
N TRP A 355 17.10 4.49 14.12
CA TRP A 355 17.12 3.06 13.82
C TRP A 355 17.21 2.80 12.30
N TRP A 356 16.52 3.62 11.51
CA TRP A 356 16.43 3.57 10.05
C TRP A 356 17.69 4.06 9.34
N TYR A 357 18.59 4.78 10.02
CA TYR A 357 19.78 5.32 9.38
C TYR A 357 20.74 4.17 8.99
N MET A 358 21.09 4.16 7.71
CA MET A 358 21.95 3.15 7.08
C MET A 358 23.10 3.86 6.36
N PRO A 359 24.19 4.24 7.08
CA PRO A 359 25.33 4.94 6.49
C PRO A 359 25.97 4.11 5.38
N ASP A 360 26.33 4.77 4.29
CA ASP A 360 26.96 4.19 3.12
C ASP A 360 28.18 5.03 2.72
N PRO A 361 29.41 4.54 2.97
CA PRO A 361 30.64 5.22 2.59
C PRO A 361 30.77 5.53 1.09
N ASN A 362 30.05 4.77 0.25
CA ASN A 362 30.07 4.93 -1.20
C ASN A 362 29.10 6.00 -1.69
N TYR A 363 28.06 6.33 -0.90
CA TYR A 363 27.12 7.36 -1.28
C TYR A 363 27.80 8.74 -1.36
N LYS A 364 27.56 9.44 -2.47
CA LYS A 364 27.99 10.83 -2.69
C LYS A 364 26.76 11.70 -2.80
N ALA A 365 26.65 12.69 -1.94
CA ALA A 365 25.52 13.62 -1.97
C ALA A 365 25.51 14.40 -3.28
N ASP A 366 24.40 14.33 -3.99
CA ASP A 366 24.10 15.14 -5.16
C ASP A 366 22.72 15.80 -4.98
N VAL A 367 22.67 17.12 -4.95
CA VAL A 367 21.42 17.88 -4.84
C VAL A 367 20.56 17.70 -6.09
N LYS A 368 21.18 17.46 -7.25
CA LYS A 368 20.46 17.29 -8.52
C LYS A 368 19.71 15.97 -8.59
N SER A 369 20.16 14.94 -7.87
CA SER A 369 19.48 13.65 -7.79
C SER A 369 18.30 13.62 -6.82
N LEU A 370 18.07 14.70 -6.07
CA LEU A 370 16.92 14.82 -5.17
C LEU A 370 15.65 15.13 -5.96
N THR A 371 14.48 14.80 -5.40
CA THR A 371 13.19 15.20 -5.94
C THR A 371 13.01 16.72 -5.88
N LYS A 372 12.04 17.26 -6.60
CA LYS A 372 11.71 18.70 -6.57
C LYS A 372 11.39 19.16 -5.15
N GLN A 373 10.51 18.44 -4.47
CA GLN A 373 10.05 18.69 -3.10
C GLN A 373 11.21 18.61 -2.09
N GLU A 374 12.13 17.63 -2.22
CA GLU A 374 13.31 17.55 -1.37
C GLU A 374 14.22 18.80 -1.52
N ARG A 375 14.37 19.33 -2.74
CA ARG A 375 15.13 20.57 -2.97
C ARG A 375 14.42 21.80 -2.39
N GLU A 376 13.10 21.89 -2.53
CA GLU A 376 12.30 22.96 -1.94
C GLU A 376 12.40 22.97 -0.41
N ARG A 377 12.40 21.80 0.22
CA ARG A 377 12.66 21.65 1.67
C ARG A 377 14.04 22.12 2.07
N ILE A 378 15.08 21.71 1.32
CA ILE A 378 16.45 22.16 1.59
C ILE A 378 16.53 23.69 1.60
N GLU A 379 15.82 24.35 0.67
CA GLU A 379 15.74 25.81 0.62
C GLU A 379 15.00 26.40 1.84
N ALA A 380 13.87 25.80 2.23
CA ALA A 380 13.06 26.26 3.36
C ALA A 380 13.80 26.23 4.72
N TYR A 381 14.81 25.35 4.85
CA TYR A 381 15.63 25.20 6.06
C TYR A 381 17.09 25.67 5.87
N LYS A 382 17.39 26.48 4.83
CA LYS A 382 18.64 27.25 4.78
C LYS A 382 18.66 28.33 5.84
#